data_AF-A0A953R3Q8-F1
#
_entry.id   AF-A0A953R3Q8-F1
#
_cell.length_a   1.000
_cell.length_b   1.000
_cell.length_c   1.000
_cell.angle_alpha   90.00
_cell.angle_beta   90.00
_cell.angle_gamma   90.00
#
_symmetry.space_group_name_H-M   'P 1'
#
loop_
_entity.id
_entity.type
_entity.pdbx_description
1 polymer ?
#
loop_
_entity_poly.entity_id
_entity_poly.type
_entity_poly.pdbx_seq_one_letter_code
_entity_poly.pdbx_strand_id
1 'polypeptide(L)'
;MRWIILVAVAILAAGCGRQERAKPGEQRSGLFLIQKGGRWGFVDHNGQIRIAPQFEQAGPFTDGLAVVDVGGRAGYVDDKGKFVINPQFDSGASFSEGLAAVRTGNLWGFIDKSGKMAIPCQFQSPGTAPLEFSGGLAAVNRGPGTPAGYIDENGKMAIAPQFDNALPFSDGLALVEMGGRFGYIDKAGKFAINPQFDDAASFFEDRAAVRNGGKWGYIDRSGKMVINPQFDAARMYSDGLALVAVGGRMGFVDKDGRLAVNPQFDGANDFADGRAPVRVGPRWGYIDKSGKLVINPQFDDARPFSLDLAPVEVGSSWGYVNRDGKFIWNPTA
;
A
#
# COMPACT_ATOMS: atom_id res chain seq x y z
N MET A 1 -1.62 -33.13 3.68
CA MET A 1 -1.57 -31.93 2.83
C MET A 1 -2.66 -30.98 3.28
N ARG A 2 -2.33 -30.05 4.18
CA ARG A 2 -3.27 -29.03 4.66
C ARG A 2 -2.96 -27.75 3.89
N TRP A 3 -3.88 -27.35 3.02
CA TRP A 3 -3.90 -26.03 2.43
C TRP A 3 -4.16 -25.04 3.57
N ILE A 4 -3.14 -24.27 3.98
CA ILE A 4 -3.34 -23.14 4.87
C ILE A 4 -3.90 -22.02 4.00
N ILE A 5 -5.23 -21.95 3.95
CA ILE A 5 -5.95 -20.77 3.48
C ILE A 5 -5.76 -19.71 4.58
N LEU A 6 -4.67 -18.96 4.51
CA LEU A 6 -4.63 -17.65 5.16
C LEU A 6 -5.56 -16.77 4.35
N VAL A 7 -6.82 -16.73 4.82
CA VAL A 7 -7.82 -15.79 4.38
C VAL A 7 -7.16 -14.42 4.46
N ALA A 8 -6.86 -13.87 3.29
CA ALA A 8 -6.64 -12.47 3.08
C ALA A 8 -7.54 -11.68 4.02
N VAL A 9 -7.06 -10.56 4.56
CA VAL A 9 -7.94 -9.41 4.86
C VAL A 9 -9.08 -9.50 3.86
N ALA A 10 -10.32 -9.73 4.30
CA ALA A 10 -11.43 -9.79 3.37
C ALA A 10 -11.35 -8.48 2.59
N ILE A 11 -10.84 -8.59 1.35
CA ILE A 11 -10.58 -7.46 0.49
C ILE A 11 -11.99 -7.05 0.10
N LEU A 12 -12.53 -6.09 0.84
CA LEU A 12 -13.51 -5.17 0.27
C LEU A 12 -12.78 -4.40 -0.82
N ALA A 13 -12.81 -5.04 -1.99
CA ALA A 13 -12.46 -4.66 -3.35
C ALA A 13 -11.08 -4.01 -3.64
N ALA A 14 -10.48 -4.52 -4.73
CA ALA A 14 -9.67 -3.82 -5.72
C ALA A 14 -8.56 -2.87 -5.21
N GLY A 15 -7.31 -3.34 -5.30
CA GLY A 15 -6.18 -2.49 -5.69
C GLY A 15 -5.95 -1.22 -4.86
N CYS A 16 -5.91 -1.33 -3.54
CA CYS A 16 -5.26 -0.31 -2.72
C CYS A 16 -3.74 -0.54 -2.76
N GLY A 17 -3.08 0.09 -3.74
CA GLY A 17 -1.66 0.38 -3.58
C GLY A 17 -1.47 1.22 -2.32
N ARG A 18 -0.54 0.79 -1.47
CA ARG A 18 -0.08 1.45 -0.25
C ARG A 18 0.13 2.95 -0.52
N GLN A 19 -0.74 3.81 0.00
CA GLN A 19 -0.38 5.22 0.15
C GLN A 19 0.46 5.34 1.41
N GLU A 20 1.79 5.24 1.23
CA GLU A 20 2.69 5.69 2.27
C GLU A 20 2.48 7.18 2.51
N ARG A 21 2.58 7.60 3.77
CA ARG A 21 2.72 9.01 4.13
C ARG A 21 3.83 9.58 3.24
N ALA A 22 3.57 10.70 2.55
CA ALA A 22 4.66 11.43 1.90
C ALA A 22 5.74 11.66 2.96
N LYS A 23 6.93 11.10 2.74
CA LYS A 23 8.02 11.27 3.71
C LYS A 23 8.32 12.78 3.79
N PRO A 24 8.61 13.36 4.96
CA PRO A 24 8.95 14.78 5.04
C PRO A 24 10.06 15.15 4.04
N GLY A 25 9.75 16.01 3.06
CA GLY A 25 10.67 16.38 1.97
C GLY A 25 10.56 15.56 0.69
N GLU A 26 9.71 14.54 0.63
CA GLU A 26 9.44 13.77 -0.59
C GLU A 26 8.63 14.62 -1.58
N GLN A 27 9.26 15.02 -2.68
CA GLN A 27 8.53 15.63 -3.79
C GLN A 27 7.78 14.54 -4.54
N ARG A 28 6.47 14.49 -4.34
CA ARG A 28 5.60 13.75 -5.24
C ARG A 28 5.66 14.44 -6.61
N SER A 29 5.90 13.67 -7.66
CA SER A 29 6.07 14.20 -9.02
C SER A 29 4.84 14.98 -9.55
N GLY A 30 3.68 14.81 -8.90
CA GLY A 30 2.41 15.35 -9.39
C GLY A 30 1.95 14.68 -10.69
N LEU A 31 2.54 13.54 -11.04
CA LEU A 31 2.20 12.74 -12.20
C LEU A 31 1.35 11.54 -11.81
N PHE A 32 0.28 11.32 -12.58
CA PHE A 32 -0.72 10.29 -12.36
C PHE A 32 -0.73 9.32 -13.53
N LEU A 33 -0.79 8.03 -13.20
CA LEU A 33 -0.83 6.95 -14.19
C LEU A 33 -2.13 6.99 -15.00
N ILE A 34 -2.02 6.98 -16.32
CA ILE A 34 -3.16 6.79 -17.22
C ILE A 34 -2.90 5.60 -18.13
N GLN A 35 -3.97 4.95 -18.58
CA GLN A 35 -3.92 3.92 -19.60
C GLN A 35 -4.73 4.36 -20.81
N LYS A 36 -4.17 4.18 -22.01
CA LYS A 36 -4.87 4.45 -23.28
C LYS A 36 -4.38 3.48 -24.33
N GLY A 37 -5.29 2.78 -25.01
CA GLY A 37 -4.93 1.78 -26.02
C GLY A 37 -4.05 0.66 -25.47
N GLY A 38 -4.29 0.24 -24.23
CA GLY A 38 -3.54 -0.82 -23.54
C GLY A 38 -2.13 -0.45 -23.09
N ARG A 39 -1.68 0.80 -23.28
CA ARG A 39 -0.37 1.28 -22.84
C ARG A 39 -0.50 2.27 -21.69
N TRP A 40 0.48 2.28 -20.79
CA TRP A 40 0.57 3.20 -19.66
C TRP A 40 1.39 4.45 -20.00
N GLY A 41 0.93 5.58 -19.49
CA GLY A 41 1.58 6.88 -19.55
C GLY A 41 1.24 7.70 -18.31
N PHE A 42 1.55 9.00 -18.34
CA PHE A 42 1.39 9.88 -17.19
C PHE A 42 0.82 11.25 -17.57
N VAL A 43 -0.12 11.73 -16.75
CA VAL A 43 -0.68 13.09 -16.83
C VAL A 43 -0.33 13.89 -15.58
N ASP A 44 -0.36 15.21 -15.67
CA ASP A 44 -0.29 16.07 -14.49
C ASP A 44 -1.67 16.29 -13.82
N HIS A 45 -1.70 17.08 -12.75
CA HIS A 45 -2.91 17.45 -12.01
C HIS A 45 -3.98 18.18 -12.85
N ASN A 46 -3.63 18.70 -14.04
CA ASN A 46 -4.56 19.34 -14.97
C ASN A 46 -5.00 18.40 -16.10
N GLY A 47 -4.60 17.12 -16.06
CA GLY A 47 -4.91 16.13 -17.09
C GLY A 47 -4.08 16.27 -18.36
N GLN A 48 -3.03 17.11 -18.36
CA GLN A 48 -2.14 17.24 -19.51
C GLN A 48 -1.19 16.04 -19.55
N ILE A 49 -1.11 15.36 -20.70
CA ILE A 49 -0.17 14.26 -20.91
C ILE A 49 1.26 14.82 -20.81
N ARG A 50 2.02 14.32 -19.83
CA ARG A 50 3.44 14.63 -19.63
C ARG A 50 4.33 13.54 -20.21
N ILE A 51 3.89 12.30 -20.10
CA ILE A 51 4.55 11.15 -20.70
C ILE A 51 3.47 10.38 -21.47
N ALA A 52 3.61 10.32 -22.79
CA ALA A 52 2.63 9.66 -23.65
C ALA A 52 2.50 8.17 -23.28
N PRO A 53 1.28 7.60 -23.34
CA PRO A 53 1.06 6.17 -23.19
C PRO A 53 1.93 5.34 -24.13
N GLN A 54 2.90 4.62 -23.56
CA GLN A 54 3.89 3.85 -24.32
C GLN A 54 4.39 2.58 -23.60
N PHE A 55 4.22 2.51 -22.27
CA PHE A 55 4.73 1.40 -21.46
C PHE A 55 3.73 0.24 -21.40
N GLU A 56 4.23 -0.99 -21.27
CA GLU A 56 3.40 -2.19 -21.10
C GLU A 56 2.80 -2.24 -19.70
N GLN A 57 3.61 -1.85 -18.70
CA GLN A 57 3.21 -1.60 -17.32
C GLN A 57 3.96 -0.38 -16.79
N ALA A 58 3.39 0.28 -15.78
CA ALA A 58 4.05 1.36 -15.09
C ALA A 58 3.61 1.44 -13.62
N GLY A 59 4.55 1.72 -12.73
CA GLY A 59 4.32 2.04 -11.33
C GLY A 59 4.29 3.55 -11.07
N PRO A 60 3.87 3.98 -9.88
CA PRO A 60 3.89 5.38 -9.50
C PRO A 60 5.34 5.90 -9.41
N PHE A 61 5.50 7.22 -9.52
CA PHE A 61 6.77 7.87 -9.18
C PHE A 61 7.00 7.83 -7.68
N THR A 62 8.13 7.27 -7.29
CA THR A 62 8.62 7.19 -5.91
C THR A 62 10.09 7.54 -5.95
N ASP A 63 10.57 8.33 -5.01
CA ASP A 63 11.99 8.71 -4.98
C ASP A 63 12.51 9.34 -6.30
N GLY A 64 11.61 9.96 -7.07
CA GLY A 64 11.91 10.62 -8.36
C GLY A 64 11.94 9.70 -9.60
N LEU A 65 11.71 8.40 -9.45
CA LEU A 65 11.69 7.44 -10.56
C LEU A 65 10.40 6.62 -10.58
N ALA A 66 9.96 6.22 -11.77
CA ALA A 66 8.88 5.27 -11.94
C ALA A 66 9.41 4.00 -12.61
N VAL A 67 9.04 2.83 -12.07
CA VAL A 67 9.27 1.55 -12.73
C VAL A 67 8.33 1.42 -13.93
N VAL A 68 8.87 0.98 -15.07
CA VAL A 68 8.10 0.76 -16.31
C VAL A 68 8.57 -0.50 -17.02
N ASP A 69 7.65 -1.17 -17.70
CA ASP A 69 7.96 -2.35 -18.51
C ASP A 69 7.94 -2.03 -20.00
N VAL A 70 8.98 -2.46 -20.71
CA VAL A 70 9.10 -2.41 -22.17
C VAL A 70 9.73 -3.70 -22.68
N GLY A 71 9.04 -4.39 -23.60
CA GLY A 71 9.53 -5.67 -24.14
C GLY A 71 9.62 -6.77 -23.08
N GLY A 72 8.70 -6.75 -22.10
CA GLY A 72 8.68 -7.71 -20.98
C GLY A 72 9.82 -7.56 -19.98
N ARG A 73 10.56 -6.44 -19.99
CA ARG A 73 11.60 -6.13 -19.00
C ARG A 73 11.33 -4.82 -18.28
N ALA A 74 11.64 -4.82 -17.00
CA ALA A 74 11.55 -3.65 -16.15
C ALA A 74 12.77 -2.73 -16.32
N GLY A 75 12.48 -1.44 -16.43
CA GLY A 75 13.42 -0.31 -16.36
C GLY A 75 12.82 0.84 -15.55
N TYR A 76 13.50 1.98 -15.50
CA TYR A 76 13.07 3.12 -14.69
C TYR A 76 13.24 4.43 -15.45
N VAL A 77 12.20 5.27 -15.38
CA VAL A 77 12.14 6.57 -16.06
C VAL A 77 12.05 7.73 -15.05
N ASP A 78 12.56 8.88 -15.46
CA ASP A 78 12.36 10.15 -14.77
C ASP A 78 10.98 10.77 -15.08
N ASP A 79 10.69 11.92 -14.48
CA ASP A 79 9.44 12.67 -14.63
C ASP A 79 9.22 13.26 -16.04
N LYS A 80 10.23 13.18 -16.91
CA LYS A 80 10.15 13.53 -18.34
C LYS A 80 9.98 12.29 -19.23
N GLY A 81 9.90 11.10 -18.63
CA GLY A 81 9.78 9.82 -19.32
C GLY A 81 11.08 9.33 -19.94
N LYS A 82 12.23 9.92 -19.59
CA LYS A 82 13.53 9.47 -20.06
C LYS A 82 14.00 8.31 -19.19
N PHE A 83 14.49 7.24 -19.80
CA PHE A 83 15.13 6.15 -19.08
C PHE A 83 16.37 6.64 -18.32
N VAL A 84 16.33 6.49 -17.01
CA VAL A 84 17.50 6.59 -16.13
C VAL A 84 18.16 5.22 -16.04
N ILE A 85 17.35 4.16 -16.03
CA ILE A 85 17.79 2.78 -16.04
C ILE A 85 17.06 2.08 -17.18
N ASN A 86 17.80 1.64 -18.19
CA ASN A 86 17.22 0.95 -19.34
C ASN A 86 16.54 -0.37 -18.93
N PRO A 87 15.48 -0.80 -19.63
CA PRO A 87 14.82 -2.08 -19.40
C PRO A 87 15.81 -3.24 -19.45
N GLN A 88 16.01 -3.93 -18.33
CA GLN A 88 16.99 -5.02 -18.24
C GLN A 88 16.65 -6.10 -17.23
N PHE A 89 15.74 -5.83 -16.29
CA PHE A 89 15.34 -6.77 -15.23
C PHE A 89 14.07 -7.54 -15.60
N ASP A 90 13.88 -8.73 -15.06
CA ASP A 90 12.66 -9.51 -15.27
C ASP A 90 11.46 -8.95 -14.49
N SER A 91 11.73 -8.14 -13.46
CA SER A 91 10.73 -7.36 -12.71
C SER A 91 11.43 -6.29 -11.87
N GLY A 92 10.71 -5.23 -11.51
CA GLY A 92 11.18 -4.17 -10.62
C GLY A 92 10.06 -3.69 -9.70
N ALA A 93 10.42 -3.28 -8.49
CA ALA A 93 9.55 -2.63 -7.53
C ALA A 93 9.75 -1.10 -7.57
N SER A 94 8.87 -0.36 -6.90
CA SER A 94 9.05 1.08 -6.69
C SER A 94 10.31 1.35 -5.84
N PHE A 95 10.92 2.53 -6.03
CA PHE A 95 12.04 2.94 -5.19
C PHE A 95 11.52 3.33 -3.80
N SER A 96 12.24 2.95 -2.76
CA SER A 96 12.03 3.43 -1.39
C SER A 96 13.37 3.56 -0.70
N GLU A 97 13.60 4.71 -0.05
CA GLU A 97 14.84 4.98 0.69
C GLU A 97 16.09 4.87 -0.20
N GLY A 98 15.97 5.25 -1.47
CA GLY A 98 17.05 5.26 -2.45
C GLY A 98 17.34 3.92 -3.13
N LEU A 99 16.63 2.84 -2.75
CA LEU A 99 16.82 1.50 -3.29
C LEU A 99 15.52 0.95 -3.91
N ALA A 100 15.65 0.16 -4.97
CA ALA A 100 14.51 -0.58 -5.55
C ALA A 100 14.86 -2.06 -5.65
N ALA A 101 13.90 -2.92 -5.27
CA ALA A 101 14.05 -4.35 -5.50
C ALA A 101 13.89 -4.66 -6.99
N VAL A 102 14.80 -5.48 -7.52
CA VAL A 102 14.76 -5.97 -8.90
C VAL A 102 14.96 -7.47 -8.93
N ARG A 103 14.35 -8.11 -9.92
CA ARG A 103 14.46 -9.54 -10.13
C ARG A 103 15.22 -9.86 -11.40
N THR A 104 16.17 -10.79 -11.27
CA THR A 104 16.85 -11.43 -12.40
C THR A 104 16.82 -12.93 -12.18
N GLY A 105 16.26 -13.67 -13.14
CA GLY A 105 15.85 -15.06 -12.96
C GLY A 105 14.82 -15.19 -11.85
N ASN A 106 15.11 -16.03 -10.86
CA ASN A 106 14.21 -16.33 -9.74
C ASN A 106 14.59 -15.60 -8.44
N LEU A 107 15.60 -14.74 -8.48
CA LEU A 107 16.16 -14.10 -7.30
C LEU A 107 16.03 -12.59 -7.37
N TRP A 108 15.76 -12.02 -6.20
CA TRP A 108 15.67 -10.60 -5.98
C TRP A 108 16.96 -10.07 -5.35
N GLY A 109 17.33 -8.88 -5.80
CA GLY A 109 18.36 -8.02 -5.22
C GLY A 109 17.87 -6.58 -5.20
N PHE A 110 18.76 -5.64 -4.93
CA PHE A 110 18.45 -4.23 -4.87
C PHE A 110 19.41 -3.41 -5.71
N ILE A 111 18.88 -2.39 -6.37
CA ILE A 111 19.65 -1.41 -7.14
C ILE A 111 19.53 -0.04 -6.51
N ASP A 112 20.55 0.79 -6.73
CA ASP A 112 20.49 2.23 -6.48
C ASP A 112 19.82 2.97 -7.65
N LYS A 113 19.63 4.30 -7.50
CA LYS A 113 19.01 5.16 -8.52
C LYS A 113 19.79 5.28 -9.83
N SER A 114 21.04 4.82 -9.88
CA SER A 114 21.83 4.73 -11.12
C SER A 114 21.62 3.39 -11.85
N GLY A 115 20.95 2.43 -11.21
CA GLY A 115 20.74 1.07 -11.71
C GLY A 115 21.85 0.09 -11.35
N LYS A 116 22.85 0.51 -10.56
CA LYS A 116 23.89 -0.38 -10.08
C LYS A 116 23.34 -1.26 -8.96
N MET A 117 23.68 -2.55 -8.99
CA MET A 117 23.34 -3.47 -7.89
C MET A 117 24.02 -3.01 -6.59
N ALA A 118 23.21 -2.54 -5.64
CA ALA A 118 23.63 -2.29 -4.26
C ALA A 118 23.72 -3.61 -3.49
N ILE A 119 22.75 -4.51 -3.72
CA ILE A 119 22.69 -5.84 -3.11
C ILE A 119 22.44 -6.86 -4.23
N PRO A 120 23.35 -7.81 -4.47
CA PRO A 120 23.19 -8.81 -5.52
C PRO A 120 21.91 -9.64 -5.39
N CYS A 121 21.40 -10.14 -6.51
CA CYS A 121 20.22 -11.01 -6.53
C CYS A 121 20.52 -12.34 -5.84
N GLN A 122 20.03 -12.51 -4.61
CA GLN A 122 20.28 -13.69 -3.78
C GLN A 122 19.12 -14.08 -2.88
N PHE A 123 18.04 -13.29 -2.85
CA PHE A 123 16.88 -13.53 -2.00
C PHE A 123 15.69 -14.01 -2.82
N GLN A 124 14.76 -14.68 -2.15
CA GLN A 124 13.42 -14.86 -2.68
C GLN A 124 12.48 -13.86 -1.97
N SER A 125 11.38 -13.51 -2.64
CA SER A 125 10.41 -12.61 -2.03
C SER A 125 9.79 -13.29 -0.80
N PRO A 126 9.54 -12.55 0.31
CA PRO A 126 8.88 -13.08 1.51
C PRO A 126 7.42 -13.55 1.29
N GLY A 127 6.95 -13.68 0.05
CA GLY A 127 5.67 -14.24 -0.32
C GLY A 127 4.51 -13.26 -0.11
N THR A 128 4.34 -12.79 1.13
CA THR A 128 3.19 -11.98 1.56
C THR A 128 3.45 -10.48 1.59
N ALA A 129 4.72 -10.05 1.50
CA ALA A 129 5.11 -8.65 1.63
C ALA A 129 5.89 -8.13 0.41
N PRO A 130 5.75 -6.84 0.05
CA PRO A 130 6.65 -6.23 -0.91
C PRO A 130 8.08 -6.27 -0.38
N LEU A 131 9.02 -6.58 -1.27
CA LEU A 131 10.43 -6.51 -0.97
C LEU A 131 10.88 -5.05 -1.14
N GLU A 132 10.91 -4.30 -0.04
CA GLU A 132 11.26 -2.88 -0.04
C GLU A 132 12.01 -2.50 1.24
N PHE A 133 12.79 -1.41 1.15
CA PHE A 133 13.40 -0.80 2.31
C PHE A 133 12.41 0.15 3.00
N SER A 134 12.28 -0.02 4.31
CA SER A 134 11.58 0.93 5.17
C SER A 134 12.25 0.96 6.54
N GLY A 135 12.55 2.16 7.04
CA GLY A 135 13.28 2.35 8.27
C GLY A 135 14.73 1.85 8.20
N GLY A 136 15.34 1.84 7.00
CA GLY A 136 16.71 1.39 6.77
C GLY A 136 16.88 -0.14 6.75
N LEU A 137 15.78 -0.89 6.77
CA LEU A 137 15.79 -2.35 6.78
C LEU A 137 14.81 -2.91 5.74
N ALA A 138 15.13 -4.07 5.16
CA ALA A 138 14.24 -4.80 4.27
C ALA A 138 14.03 -6.24 4.78
N ALA A 139 12.77 -6.68 4.81
CA ALA A 139 12.43 -8.07 5.16
C ALA A 139 12.81 -9.00 4.00
N VAL A 140 13.54 -10.08 4.28
CA VAL A 140 13.99 -11.07 3.29
C VAL A 140 13.84 -12.49 3.79
N ASN A 141 13.70 -13.43 2.86
CA ASN A 141 13.87 -14.86 3.12
C ASN A 141 14.74 -15.52 2.03
N ARG A 142 15.06 -16.80 2.21
CA ARG A 142 15.92 -17.58 1.29
C ARG A 142 15.13 -18.61 0.46
N GLY A 143 13.81 -18.58 0.50
CA GLY A 143 13.02 -19.76 0.13
C GLY A 143 11.57 -19.71 0.60
N PRO A 144 10.62 -20.26 -0.18
CA PRO A 144 9.33 -20.70 0.35
C PRO A 144 9.53 -21.53 1.63
N GLY A 145 8.82 -21.16 2.69
CA GLY A 145 8.88 -21.87 3.97
C GLY A 145 10.18 -21.69 4.76
N THR A 146 11.09 -20.79 4.34
CA THR A 146 12.25 -20.41 5.14
C THR A 146 11.91 -19.22 6.03
N PRO A 147 12.47 -19.14 7.25
CA PRO A 147 12.19 -18.02 8.14
C PRO A 147 12.65 -16.70 7.53
N ALA A 148 11.89 -15.65 7.79
CA ALA A 148 12.21 -14.29 7.42
C ALA A 148 13.14 -13.64 8.45
N GLY A 149 14.02 -12.77 7.95
CA GLY A 149 14.86 -11.86 8.73
C GLY A 149 14.95 -10.50 8.05
N TYR A 150 15.85 -9.64 8.51
CA TYR A 150 16.01 -8.30 7.93
C TYR A 150 17.46 -8.01 7.57
N ILE A 151 17.65 -7.40 6.40
CA ILE A 151 18.94 -6.89 5.94
C ILE A 151 18.99 -5.36 6.05
N ASP A 152 20.20 -4.85 6.24
CA ASP A 152 20.51 -3.43 6.07
C ASP A 152 20.74 -3.05 4.59
N GLU A 153 20.97 -1.77 4.34
CA GLU A 153 21.23 -1.19 3.01
C GLU A 153 22.48 -1.75 2.32
N ASN A 154 23.38 -2.40 3.07
CA ASN A 154 24.58 -3.07 2.54
C ASN A 154 24.32 -4.57 2.28
N GLY A 155 23.10 -5.05 2.49
CA GLY A 155 22.71 -6.44 2.32
C GLY A 155 23.16 -7.37 3.44
N LYS A 156 23.65 -6.83 4.56
CA LYS A 156 24.05 -7.61 5.73
C LYS A 156 22.82 -7.89 6.59
N MET A 157 22.72 -9.10 7.13
CA MET A 157 21.66 -9.44 8.09
C MET A 157 21.80 -8.56 9.34
N ALA A 158 20.85 -7.65 9.54
CA ALA A 158 20.69 -6.85 10.75
C ALA A 158 19.90 -7.62 11.81
N ILE A 159 18.88 -8.39 11.38
CA ILE A 159 18.10 -9.29 12.22
C ILE A 159 18.13 -10.67 11.59
N ALA A 160 18.68 -11.65 12.32
CA ALA A 160 18.81 -13.01 11.83
C ALA A 160 17.44 -13.63 11.49
N PRO A 161 17.35 -14.52 10.48
CA PRO A 161 16.09 -15.13 10.10
C PRO A 161 15.52 -15.98 11.24
N GLN A 162 14.32 -15.66 11.70
CA GLN A 162 13.68 -16.34 12.84
C GLN A 162 12.14 -16.25 12.84
N PHE A 163 11.54 -15.47 11.94
CA PHE A 163 10.09 -15.25 11.90
C PHE A 163 9.45 -16.09 10.80
N ASP A 164 8.22 -16.55 11.02
CA ASP A 164 7.47 -17.28 10.00
C ASP A 164 7.11 -16.34 8.83
N ASN A 165 6.73 -15.11 9.16
CA ASN A 165 6.52 -14.00 8.23
C ASN A 165 6.99 -12.68 8.84
N ALA A 166 7.36 -11.72 8.00
CA ALA A 166 7.87 -10.42 8.42
C ALA A 166 7.49 -9.34 7.40
N LEU A 167 6.88 -8.25 7.86
CA LEU A 167 6.52 -7.10 7.02
C LEU A 167 7.56 -5.96 7.12
N PRO A 168 7.58 -5.01 6.16
CA PRO A 168 8.38 -3.80 6.27
C PRO A 168 8.08 -3.03 7.57
N PHE A 169 9.09 -2.34 8.10
CA PHE A 169 8.89 -1.44 9.23
C PHE A 169 7.91 -0.33 8.85
N SER A 170 7.06 0.06 9.79
CA SER A 170 6.17 1.19 9.67
C SER A 170 6.01 1.81 11.05
N ASP A 171 6.09 3.13 11.14
CA ASP A 171 6.01 3.83 12.44
C ASP A 171 7.02 3.32 13.50
N GLY A 172 8.18 2.84 13.02
CA GLY A 172 9.29 2.38 13.86
C GLY A 172 9.20 0.93 14.35
N LEU A 173 8.11 0.21 14.06
CA LEU A 173 7.92 -1.19 14.40
C LEU A 173 7.63 -2.03 13.15
N ALA A 174 8.02 -3.30 13.16
CA ALA A 174 7.65 -4.23 12.10
C ALA A 174 6.71 -5.31 12.64
N LEU A 175 5.67 -5.62 11.85
CA LEU A 175 4.78 -6.75 12.12
C LEU A 175 5.50 -8.05 11.75
N VAL A 176 5.54 -8.99 12.68
CA VAL A 176 6.10 -10.32 12.48
C VAL A 176 5.13 -11.40 12.95
N GLU A 177 5.19 -12.57 12.31
CA GLU A 177 4.49 -13.77 12.71
C GLU A 177 5.48 -14.78 13.30
N MET A 178 5.11 -15.37 14.43
CA MET A 178 5.87 -16.45 15.04
C MET A 178 4.93 -17.41 15.74
N GLY A 179 4.97 -18.69 15.37
CA GLY A 179 4.12 -19.72 15.95
C GLY A 179 2.63 -19.52 15.66
N GLY A 180 2.30 -18.95 14.49
CA GLY A 180 0.91 -18.66 14.09
C GLY A 180 0.25 -17.51 14.85
N ARG A 181 1.03 -16.68 15.56
CA ARG A 181 0.57 -15.48 16.25
C ARG A 181 1.35 -14.27 15.77
N PHE A 182 0.70 -13.12 15.78
CA PHE A 182 1.29 -11.86 15.35
C PHE A 182 1.76 -11.02 16.53
N GLY A 183 2.95 -10.42 16.38
CA GLY A 183 3.59 -9.51 17.31
C GLY A 183 4.40 -8.45 16.57
N TYR A 184 5.10 -7.59 17.31
CA TYR A 184 5.82 -6.45 16.75
C TYR A 184 7.22 -6.35 17.30
N ILE A 185 8.19 -6.11 16.42
CA ILE A 185 9.60 -5.95 16.76
C ILE A 185 10.10 -4.53 16.48
N ASP A 186 11.11 -4.12 17.24
CA ASP A 186 11.92 -2.94 16.96
C ASP A 186 13.02 -3.22 15.92
N LYS A 187 13.78 -2.18 15.56
CA LYS A 187 14.90 -2.29 14.59
C LYS A 187 16.08 -3.12 15.10
N ALA A 188 16.15 -3.41 16.40
CA ALA A 188 17.14 -4.32 16.97
C ALA A 188 16.65 -5.78 16.93
N GLY A 189 15.44 -6.03 16.44
CA GLY A 189 14.82 -7.36 16.39
C GLY A 189 14.24 -7.81 17.72
N LYS A 190 14.11 -6.92 18.71
CA LYS A 190 13.49 -7.24 20.00
C LYS A 190 11.99 -7.05 19.90
N PHE A 191 11.22 -7.94 20.51
CA PHE A 191 9.77 -7.76 20.61
C PHE A 191 9.45 -6.53 21.46
N ALA A 192 8.86 -5.53 20.83
CA ALA A 192 8.16 -4.46 21.51
C ALA A 192 6.80 -4.97 22.03
N ILE A 193 6.17 -5.87 21.26
CA ILE A 193 4.92 -6.53 21.62
C ILE A 193 5.07 -8.01 21.24
N ASN A 194 5.00 -8.90 22.23
CA ASN A 194 5.14 -10.33 21.99
C ASN A 194 4.03 -10.88 21.06
N PRO A 195 4.31 -11.93 20.28
CA PRO A 195 3.30 -12.59 19.45
C PRO A 195 2.12 -13.06 20.28
N GLN A 196 0.95 -12.44 20.07
CA GLN A 196 -0.23 -12.71 20.88
C GLN A 196 -1.54 -12.47 20.14
N PHE A 197 -1.54 -11.91 18.92
CA PHE A 197 -2.76 -11.65 18.17
C PHE A 197 -3.04 -12.74 17.14
N ASP A 198 -4.32 -12.97 16.85
CA ASP A 198 -4.76 -13.91 15.81
C ASP A 198 -4.46 -13.36 14.41
N ASP A 199 -4.41 -12.04 14.27
CA ASP A 199 -4.12 -11.28 13.06
C ASP A 199 -3.76 -9.85 13.43
N ALA A 200 -3.09 -9.13 12.54
CA ALA A 200 -2.66 -7.77 12.79
C ALA A 200 -2.30 -7.01 11.51
N ALA A 201 -2.42 -5.68 11.56
CA ALA A 201 -1.88 -4.77 10.56
C ALA A 201 -0.60 -4.10 11.09
N SER A 202 0.27 -3.62 10.19
CA SER A 202 1.41 -2.77 10.59
C SER A 202 0.93 -1.49 11.30
N PHE A 203 1.81 -0.90 12.10
CA PHE A 203 1.54 0.40 12.71
C PHE A 203 1.45 1.48 11.65
N PHE A 204 0.47 2.37 11.79
CA PHE A 204 0.36 3.59 11.00
C PHE A 204 -0.35 4.64 11.85
N GLU A 205 0.17 5.87 11.84
CA GLU A 205 -0.42 6.96 12.63
C GLU A 205 -0.56 6.63 14.13
N ASP A 206 0.45 5.94 14.69
CA ASP A 206 0.56 5.51 16.08
C ASP A 206 -0.48 4.48 16.54
N ARG A 207 -1.11 3.76 15.61
CA ARG A 207 -2.09 2.70 15.89
C ARG A 207 -1.85 1.48 15.02
N ALA A 208 -2.23 0.32 15.52
CA ALA A 208 -2.33 -0.89 14.71
C ALA A 208 -3.67 -1.59 14.94
N ALA A 209 -4.30 -2.03 13.85
CA ALA A 209 -5.47 -2.90 13.93
C ALA A 209 -5.01 -4.31 14.30
N VAL A 210 -5.66 -4.92 15.29
CA VAL A 210 -5.36 -6.29 15.73
C VAL A 210 -6.63 -7.10 15.87
N ARG A 211 -6.56 -8.39 15.56
CA ARG A 211 -7.65 -9.34 15.73
C ARG A 211 -7.38 -10.26 16.91
N ASN A 212 -8.38 -10.38 17.78
CA ASN A 212 -8.36 -11.33 18.87
C ASN A 212 -9.79 -11.83 19.12
N GLY A 213 -9.98 -13.16 19.17
CA GLY A 213 -11.30 -13.75 19.40
C GLY A 213 -12.28 -13.48 18.25
N GLY A 214 -11.78 -13.39 17.01
CA GLY A 214 -12.59 -13.20 15.80
C GLY A 214 -13.09 -11.78 15.55
N LYS A 215 -12.77 -10.80 16.40
CA LYS A 215 -13.11 -9.39 16.20
C LYS A 215 -11.85 -8.53 16.13
N TRP A 216 -11.97 -7.38 15.47
CA TRP A 216 -10.91 -6.40 15.35
C TRP A 216 -11.06 -5.27 16.36
N GLY A 217 -9.92 -4.84 16.88
CA GLY A 217 -9.75 -3.64 17.71
C GLY A 217 -8.45 -2.93 17.34
N TYR A 218 -8.02 -1.99 18.16
CA TYR A 218 -6.80 -1.22 17.93
C TYR A 218 -5.94 -1.13 19.18
N ILE A 219 -4.63 -1.22 18.97
CA ILE A 219 -3.60 -1.03 20.00
C ILE A 219 -2.78 0.23 19.77
N ASP A 220 -2.18 0.74 20.83
CA ASP A 220 -1.09 1.72 20.75
C ASP A 220 0.28 1.03 20.59
N ARG A 221 1.35 1.83 20.46
CA ARG A 221 2.73 1.34 20.30
C ARG A 221 3.27 0.54 21.49
N SER A 222 2.64 0.61 22.66
CA SER A 222 2.98 -0.22 23.82
C SER A 222 2.28 -1.59 23.79
N GLY A 223 1.36 -1.80 22.84
CA GLY A 223 0.53 -3.00 22.76
C GLY A 223 -0.73 -2.94 23.62
N LYS A 224 -1.02 -1.80 24.25
CA LYS A 224 -2.24 -1.64 25.04
C LYS A 224 -3.43 -1.43 24.10
N MET A 225 -4.53 -2.13 24.38
CA MET A 225 -5.80 -1.90 23.69
C MET A 225 -6.28 -0.46 23.91
N VAL A 226 -6.41 0.29 22.82
CA VAL A 226 -7.07 1.60 22.78
C VAL A 226 -8.55 1.40 22.47
N ILE A 227 -8.85 0.48 21.55
CA ILE A 227 -10.21 0.11 21.18
C ILE A 227 -10.30 -1.41 21.29
N ASN A 228 -11.11 -1.90 22.24
CA ASN A 228 -11.30 -3.33 22.42
C ASN A 228 -11.87 -4.00 21.16
N PRO A 229 -11.60 -5.31 20.94
CA PRO A 229 -12.09 -6.01 19.76
C PRO A 229 -13.61 -6.00 19.71
N GLN A 230 -14.18 -5.37 18.69
CA GLN A 230 -15.62 -5.22 18.52
C GLN A 230 -16.06 -5.15 17.04
N PHE A 231 -15.13 -4.85 16.12
CA PHE A 231 -15.43 -4.71 14.71
C PHE A 231 -15.34 -6.04 13.97
N ASP A 232 -16.16 -6.22 12.94
CA ASP A 232 -16.09 -7.38 12.03
C ASP A 232 -14.83 -7.33 11.15
N ALA A 233 -14.45 -6.11 10.75
CA ALA A 233 -13.22 -5.80 10.03
C ALA A 233 -12.72 -4.41 10.44
N ALA A 234 -11.41 -4.20 10.35
CA ALA A 234 -10.76 -2.93 10.63
C ALA A 234 -9.55 -2.75 9.70
N ARG A 235 -9.39 -1.57 9.13
CA ARG A 235 -8.19 -1.19 8.35
C ARG A 235 -7.28 -0.29 9.18
N MET A 236 -6.10 -0.01 8.65
CA MET A 236 -5.17 0.98 9.19
C MET A 236 -5.82 2.36 9.25
N TYR A 237 -5.26 3.24 10.09
CA TYR A 237 -5.62 4.65 10.04
C TYR A 237 -5.07 5.27 8.75
N SER A 238 -5.80 6.24 8.23
CA SER A 238 -5.34 7.14 7.18
C SER A 238 -6.09 8.45 7.33
N ASP A 239 -5.38 9.57 7.27
CA ASP A 239 -5.95 10.90 7.48
C ASP A 239 -6.66 11.04 8.85
N GLY A 240 -6.15 10.35 9.86
CA GLY A 240 -6.69 10.37 11.23
C GLY A 240 -7.95 9.55 11.48
N LEU A 241 -8.48 8.84 10.46
CA LEU A 241 -9.65 7.97 10.58
C LEU A 241 -9.32 6.56 10.08
N ALA A 242 -9.98 5.53 10.62
CA ALA A 242 -9.83 4.17 10.14
C ALA A 242 -11.18 3.59 9.69
N LEU A 243 -11.17 2.88 8.56
CA LEU A 243 -12.34 2.16 8.06
C LEU A 243 -12.62 0.94 8.95
N VAL A 244 -13.84 0.83 9.42
CA VAL A 244 -14.33 -0.29 10.23
C VAL A 244 -15.64 -0.85 9.68
N ALA A 245 -15.88 -2.15 9.91
CA ALA A 245 -17.12 -2.82 9.55
C ALA A 245 -17.86 -3.30 10.81
N VAL A 246 -19.18 -3.07 10.84
CA VAL A 246 -20.09 -3.60 11.87
C VAL A 246 -21.38 -4.04 11.19
N GLY A 247 -21.77 -5.30 11.39
CA GLY A 247 -22.99 -5.87 10.80
C GLY A 247 -22.97 -5.82 9.26
N GLY A 248 -21.79 -5.94 8.64
CA GLY A 248 -21.61 -5.86 7.20
C GLY A 248 -21.69 -4.44 6.60
N ARG A 249 -21.85 -3.40 7.42
CA ARG A 249 -21.87 -2.00 6.99
C ARG A 249 -20.56 -1.30 7.32
N MET A 250 -20.14 -0.38 6.45
CA MET A 250 -18.90 0.37 6.59
C MET A 250 -19.12 1.71 7.30
N GLY A 251 -18.22 2.03 8.24
CA GLY A 251 -18.14 3.30 8.96
C GLY A 251 -16.69 3.65 9.27
N PHE A 252 -16.47 4.74 10.02
CA PHE A 252 -15.13 5.24 10.31
C PHE A 252 -14.98 5.62 11.77
N VAL A 253 -13.84 5.25 12.35
CA VAL A 253 -13.50 5.49 13.76
C VAL A 253 -12.29 6.42 13.88
N ASP A 254 -12.30 7.29 14.87
CA ASP A 254 -11.15 8.12 15.24
C ASP A 254 -10.17 7.36 16.15
N LYS A 255 -9.02 7.98 16.46
CA LYS A 255 -7.94 7.39 17.28
C LYS A 255 -8.31 7.16 18.75
N ASP A 256 -9.42 7.73 19.20
CA ASP A 256 -9.98 7.57 20.54
C ASP A 256 -11.10 6.50 20.58
N GLY A 257 -11.46 5.92 19.43
CA GLY A 257 -12.52 4.92 19.33
C GLY A 257 -13.91 5.48 19.10
N ARG A 258 -14.07 6.78 18.85
CA ARG A 258 -15.37 7.37 18.54
C ARG A 258 -15.68 7.14 17.07
N LEU A 259 -16.92 6.75 16.77
CA LEU A 259 -17.41 6.66 15.40
C LEU A 259 -17.55 8.08 14.84
N ALA A 260 -16.59 8.50 14.02
CA ALA A 260 -16.66 9.74 13.26
C ALA A 260 -17.77 9.65 12.20
N VAL A 261 -17.96 8.46 11.64
CA VAL A 261 -19.05 8.14 10.71
C VAL A 261 -19.64 6.79 11.11
N ASN A 262 -20.91 6.76 11.45
CA ASN A 262 -21.59 5.52 11.83
C ASN A 262 -21.59 4.51 10.67
N PRO A 263 -21.46 3.20 10.96
CA PRO A 263 -21.57 2.16 9.95
C PRO A 263 -22.91 2.23 9.20
N GLN A 264 -22.85 2.60 7.91
CA GLN A 264 -24.05 2.81 7.10
C GLN A 264 -23.87 2.52 5.60
N PHE A 265 -22.63 2.45 5.10
CA PHE A 265 -22.34 2.27 3.67
C PHE A 265 -22.19 0.80 3.28
N ASP A 266 -22.49 0.48 2.02
CA ASP A 266 -22.35 -0.87 1.42
C ASP A 266 -20.90 -1.23 1.09
N GLY A 267 -20.01 -0.24 1.11
CA GLY A 267 -18.60 -0.35 0.80
C GLY A 267 -17.91 0.99 1.04
N ALA A 268 -16.61 0.97 1.31
CA ALA A 268 -15.80 2.17 1.48
C ALA A 268 -14.32 1.82 1.27
N ASN A 269 -13.51 2.83 0.94
CA ASN A 269 -12.05 2.75 1.11
C ASN A 269 -11.55 3.82 2.10
N ASP A 270 -10.24 3.80 2.35
CA ASP A 270 -9.57 4.64 3.33
C ASP A 270 -9.71 6.14 2.99
N PHE A 271 -9.68 6.99 4.02
CA PHE A 271 -9.62 8.44 3.83
C PHE A 271 -8.26 8.84 3.26
N ALA A 272 -8.26 9.73 2.28
CA ALA A 272 -7.08 10.42 1.76
C ALA A 272 -7.46 11.82 1.26
N ASP A 273 -6.60 12.79 1.45
CA ASP A 273 -6.84 14.21 1.16
C ASP A 273 -8.21 14.70 1.70
N GLY A 274 -8.58 14.23 2.89
CA GLY A 274 -9.79 14.60 3.61
C GLY A 274 -11.09 14.00 3.04
N ARG A 275 -11.01 13.02 2.14
CA ARG A 275 -12.19 12.37 1.53
C ARG A 275 -12.05 10.86 1.49
N ALA A 276 -13.16 10.15 1.59
CA ALA A 276 -13.20 8.70 1.43
C ALA A 276 -14.22 8.32 0.35
N PRO A 277 -13.89 7.40 -0.56
CA PRO A 277 -14.89 6.83 -1.46
C PRO A 277 -15.82 5.92 -0.65
N VAL A 278 -17.12 6.02 -0.91
CA VAL A 278 -18.14 5.18 -0.28
C VAL A 278 -19.11 4.68 -1.33
N ARG A 279 -19.65 3.49 -1.11
CA ARG A 279 -20.64 2.86 -1.98
C ARG A 279 -22.02 2.89 -1.34
N VAL A 280 -23.00 3.34 -2.12
CA VAL A 280 -24.42 3.33 -1.77
C VAL A 280 -25.17 2.65 -2.91
N GLY A 281 -25.75 1.49 -2.62
CA GLY A 281 -26.28 0.61 -3.66
C GLY A 281 -25.16 0.18 -4.63
N PRO A 282 -25.36 0.27 -5.95
CA PRO A 282 -24.37 -0.15 -6.93
C PRO A 282 -23.30 0.91 -7.26
N ARG A 283 -23.42 2.14 -6.74
CA ARG A 283 -22.58 3.26 -7.17
C ARG A 283 -21.68 3.79 -6.07
N TRP A 284 -20.51 4.27 -6.46
CA TRP A 284 -19.55 4.94 -5.61
C TRP A 284 -19.65 6.46 -5.72
N GLY A 285 -19.49 7.13 -4.58
CA GLY A 285 -19.34 8.57 -4.43
C GLY A 285 -18.27 8.87 -3.38
N TYR A 286 -18.24 10.09 -2.84
CA TYR A 286 -17.25 10.48 -1.83
C TYR A 286 -17.90 11.24 -0.69
N ILE A 287 -17.40 10.98 0.52
CA ILE A 287 -17.75 11.70 1.75
C ILE A 287 -16.59 12.55 2.26
N ASP A 288 -16.90 13.58 3.03
CA ASP A 288 -15.93 14.26 3.89
C ASP A 288 -15.78 13.54 5.25
N LYS A 289 -14.90 14.04 6.12
CA LYS A 289 -14.63 13.47 7.45
C LYS A 289 -15.82 13.47 8.42
N SER A 290 -16.88 14.25 8.13
CA SER A 290 -18.13 14.22 8.91
C SER A 290 -19.10 13.13 8.42
N GLY A 291 -18.79 12.47 7.30
CA GLY A 291 -19.66 11.49 6.66
C GLY A 291 -20.66 12.08 5.67
N LYS A 292 -20.59 13.40 5.42
CA LYS A 292 -21.47 14.05 4.44
C LYS A 292 -21.00 13.75 3.02
N LEU A 293 -21.92 13.37 2.14
CA LEU A 293 -21.65 13.22 0.72
C LEU A 293 -21.23 14.57 0.12
N VAL A 294 -20.04 14.59 -0.46
CA VAL A 294 -19.45 15.73 -1.17
C VAL A 294 -19.38 15.48 -2.68
N ILE A 295 -19.41 14.22 -3.10
CA ILE A 295 -19.68 13.81 -4.48
C ILE A 295 -20.73 12.70 -4.40
N ASN A 296 -21.87 12.90 -5.04
CA ASN A 296 -22.97 11.92 -5.01
C ASN A 296 -22.54 10.60 -5.68
N PRO A 297 -23.07 9.45 -5.23
CA PRO A 297 -22.81 8.16 -5.85
C PRO A 297 -23.19 8.15 -7.32
N GLN A 298 -22.20 8.00 -8.20
CA GLN A 298 -22.39 8.04 -9.66
C GLN A 298 -21.36 7.20 -10.43
N PHE A 299 -20.30 6.71 -9.78
CA PHE A 299 -19.24 5.91 -10.40
C PHE A 299 -19.47 4.41 -10.19
N ASP A 300 -18.94 3.59 -11.09
CA ASP A 300 -18.95 2.13 -10.97
C ASP A 300 -17.90 1.63 -9.96
N ASP A 301 -16.77 2.34 -9.87
CA ASP A 301 -15.75 2.18 -8.84
C ASP A 301 -15.05 3.52 -8.53
N ALA A 302 -14.45 3.63 -7.35
CA ALA A 302 -13.78 4.84 -6.87
C ALA A 302 -12.65 4.49 -5.89
N ARG A 303 -11.45 5.02 -6.14
CA ARG A 303 -10.31 4.89 -5.19
C ARG A 303 -10.07 6.19 -4.42
N PRO A 304 -9.27 6.15 -3.34
CA PRO A 304 -8.95 7.33 -2.55
C PRO A 304 -8.31 8.45 -3.38
N PHE A 305 -8.48 9.68 -2.91
CA PHE A 305 -7.82 10.85 -3.50
C PHE A 305 -6.30 10.80 -3.28
N SER A 306 -5.56 11.44 -4.20
CA SER A 306 -4.14 11.70 -4.08
C SER A 306 -3.84 13.02 -4.78
N LEU A 307 -3.26 13.99 -4.07
CA LEU A 307 -2.96 15.31 -4.64
C LEU A 307 -4.17 15.90 -5.39
N ASP A 308 -5.33 15.87 -4.74
CA ASP A 308 -6.62 16.41 -5.21
C ASP A 308 -7.28 15.72 -6.43
N LEU A 309 -6.68 14.65 -6.96
CA LEU A 309 -7.31 13.78 -7.97
C LEU A 309 -7.70 12.43 -7.38
N ALA A 310 -8.81 11.87 -7.86
CA ALA A 310 -9.19 10.49 -7.55
C ALA A 310 -9.47 9.70 -8.83
N PRO A 311 -8.97 8.46 -8.93
CA PRO A 311 -9.32 7.59 -10.04
C PRO A 311 -10.70 7.01 -9.80
N VAL A 312 -11.53 7.04 -10.84
CA VAL A 312 -12.91 6.55 -10.84
C VAL A 312 -13.17 5.73 -12.10
N GLU A 313 -14.03 4.73 -11.98
CA GLU A 313 -14.44 3.88 -13.10
C GLU A 313 -15.86 4.23 -13.55
N VAL A 314 -16.05 4.34 -14.87
CA VAL A 314 -17.36 4.45 -15.52
C VAL A 314 -17.37 3.57 -16.77
N GLY A 315 -18.33 2.65 -16.87
CA GLY A 315 -18.49 1.79 -18.04
C GLY A 315 -17.25 0.96 -18.37
N SER A 316 -16.59 0.43 -17.34
CA SER A 316 -15.35 -0.37 -17.43
C SER A 316 -14.08 0.40 -17.83
N SER A 317 -14.13 1.74 -17.83
CA SER A 317 -12.99 2.59 -18.15
C SER A 317 -12.63 3.48 -16.96
N TRP A 318 -11.33 3.66 -16.73
CA TRP A 318 -10.83 4.49 -15.63
C TRP A 318 -10.55 5.92 -16.11
N GLY A 319 -10.96 6.89 -15.30
CA GLY A 319 -10.65 8.31 -15.46
C GLY A 319 -10.22 8.95 -14.14
N TYR A 320 -9.97 10.26 -14.16
CA TYR A 320 -9.65 11.03 -12.96
C TYR A 320 -10.64 12.17 -12.76
N VAL A 321 -11.11 12.32 -11.54
CA VAL A 321 -11.95 13.45 -11.12
C VAL A 321 -11.23 14.33 -10.11
N ASN A 322 -11.55 15.61 -10.11
CA ASN A 322 -11.14 16.54 -9.06
C ASN A 322 -12.06 16.45 -7.83
N ARG A 323 -11.82 17.30 -6.84
CA ARG A 323 -12.62 17.37 -5.59
C ARG A 323 -14.09 17.76 -5.77
N ASP A 324 -14.46 18.32 -6.92
CA ASP A 324 -15.87 18.62 -7.26
C ASP A 324 -16.54 17.45 -8.00
N GLY A 325 -15.81 16.36 -8.26
CA GLY A 325 -16.28 15.23 -9.06
C GLY A 325 -16.28 15.49 -10.56
N LYS A 326 -15.63 16.56 -11.03
CA LYS A 326 -15.48 16.86 -12.47
C LYS A 326 -14.30 16.10 -13.04
N PHE A 327 -14.48 15.51 -14.22
CA PHE A 327 -13.39 14.82 -14.91
C PHE A 327 -12.28 15.79 -15.31
N ILE A 328 -11.07 15.47 -14.85
CA ILE A 328 -9.80 16.05 -15.30
C ILE A 328 -9.21 15.17 -16.41
N TRP A 329 -9.46 13.87 -16.34
CA TRP A 329 -9.20 12.91 -17.41
C TRP A 329 -10.44 12.03 -17.59
N ASN A 330 -11.01 12.03 -18.79
CA ASN A 330 -12.19 11.22 -19.07
C ASN A 330 -11.86 9.72 -19.08
N PRO A 331 -12.79 8.84 -18.68
CA PRO A 331 -12.67 7.42 -18.88
C PRO A 331 -12.39 7.08 -20.34
N THR A 332 -11.27 6.43 -20.61
CA THR A 332 -10.87 6.02 -21.97
C THR A 332 -10.61 4.53 -22.00
N ALA A 333 -11.11 3.86 -23.04
CA ALA A 333 -10.77 2.48 -23.38
C ALA A 333 -9.36 2.35 -24.00
#